data_AF-A0A842SEX6-F1
#
_entry.id   AF-A0A842SEX6-F1
#
_cell.length_a   1.000
_cell.length_b   1.000
_cell.length_c   1.000
_cell.angle_alpha   90.00
_cell.angle_beta   90.00
_cell.angle_gamma   90.00
#
_symmetry.space_group_name_H-M   'P 1'
#
loop_
_entity.id
_entity.type
_entity.pdbx_description
1 polymer ?
#
loop_
_entity_poly.entity_id
_entity_poly.type
_entity_poly.pdbx_seq_one_letter_code
_entity_poly.pdbx_strand_id
1 'polypeptide(L)'
;MKKRGQVTFFILIGVIIVVFILFFIFVKNRSKRDYIIEQNEIINLEDQRESIKLYVNLCLKKLIEEAKDNFGLTELSESEYEIYIKNNILNCIDIIQLENTGIKIIPDTQITPIVDITKKGVYIKLNWKLVLRKTNSEIIIEEFIYSFPRYAELELPIESSIIQDTFTFSSKDQDLTLIIPENTKINAGCRQPIKIFIEDQETKGDINICRVSYNLTPNECEFSPPLEIHFTYPEGYDPLSPAFEREDEITFGVYEQGKWKSIPCYTDTDNKEIICFFKKFGKVSCIQSNKAEIDMDSLTEVSNTCPIYTSLQDVQLPCICNNNVIYRSGQGKLGYCLTDNPELISGWIENNDINTISNNLKKIGTYYNLNQNDINILLEGIKSYKNPLAGLKGKKPSKQEVLDFFDLFFENNQGFYDTEYVKCTYNGKKYTKSELINIAKKISPDPLGYDGNLRKWRPDRIPCKCGDRYFIHSPIREDDPFICY
;
A
#
# COMPACT_ATOMS: atom_id res chain seq x y z
N MET A 1 101.54 13.36 -42.77
CA MET A 1 100.75 13.03 -41.56
C MET A 1 99.26 13.47 -41.59
N LYS A 2 98.66 13.85 -42.74
CA LYS A 2 97.26 14.35 -42.81
C LYS A 2 96.14 13.29 -42.88
N LYS A 3 96.44 11.99 -43.04
CA LYS A 3 95.40 10.95 -43.22
C LYS A 3 94.85 10.34 -41.92
N ARG A 4 95.50 10.53 -40.76
CA ARG A 4 95.04 9.96 -39.47
C ARG A 4 93.91 10.76 -38.82
N GLY A 5 93.82 12.07 -39.04
CA GLY A 5 92.74 12.91 -38.50
C GLY A 5 91.37 12.69 -39.17
N GLN A 6 91.36 12.16 -40.39
CA GLN A 6 90.14 11.93 -41.16
C GLN A 6 89.34 10.74 -40.63
N VAL A 7 90.01 9.68 -40.16
CA VAL A 7 89.37 8.48 -39.59
C VAL A 7 88.69 8.80 -38.26
N THR A 8 89.35 9.56 -37.39
CA THR A 8 88.78 9.97 -36.09
C THR A 8 87.54 10.86 -36.27
N PHE A 9 87.53 11.70 -37.31
CA PHE A 9 86.37 12.54 -37.64
C PHE A 9 85.14 11.71 -38.06
N PHE A 10 85.33 10.69 -38.89
CA PHE A 10 84.23 9.79 -39.28
C PHE A 10 83.68 8.98 -38.10
N ILE A 11 84.54 8.54 -37.17
CA ILE A 11 84.11 7.85 -35.95
C ILE A 11 83.28 8.80 -35.07
N LEU A 12 83.73 10.05 -34.89
CA LEU A 12 83.01 11.05 -34.11
C LEU A 12 81.62 11.35 -34.70
N ILE A 13 81.53 11.53 -36.02
CA ILE A 13 80.27 11.71 -36.73
C ILE A 13 79.36 10.49 -36.55
N GLY A 14 79.89 9.28 -36.68
CA GLY A 14 79.13 8.04 -36.49
C GLY A 14 78.49 7.96 -35.11
N VAL A 15 79.24 8.30 -34.06
CA VAL A 15 78.73 8.33 -32.68
C VAL A 15 77.65 9.39 -32.51
N ILE A 16 77.84 10.61 -33.06
CA ILE A 16 76.83 11.68 -33.00
C ILE A 16 75.53 11.24 -33.68
N ILE A 17 75.61 10.60 -34.85
CA ILE A 17 74.44 10.09 -35.57
C ILE A 17 73.70 9.04 -34.73
N VAL A 18 74.42 8.10 -34.10
CA VAL A 18 73.80 7.06 -33.24
C VAL A 18 73.09 7.69 -32.04
N VAL A 19 73.72 8.68 -31.38
CA VAL A 19 73.10 9.42 -30.27
C VAL A 19 71.83 10.16 -30.73
N PHE A 20 71.86 10.80 -31.90
CA PHE A 20 70.69 11.45 -32.48
C PHE A 20 69.55 10.47 -32.79
N ILE A 21 69.85 9.30 -33.35
CA ILE A 21 68.84 8.26 -33.64
C ILE A 21 68.21 7.74 -32.34
N LEU A 22 69.03 7.43 -31.33
CA LEU A 22 68.54 6.98 -30.02
C LEU A 22 67.69 8.06 -29.33
N PHE A 23 68.09 9.32 -29.41
CA PHE A 23 67.31 10.44 -28.91
C PHE A 23 65.96 10.57 -29.63
N PHE A 24 65.94 10.45 -30.96
CA PHE A 24 64.70 10.49 -31.74
C PHE A 24 63.75 9.33 -31.38
N ILE A 25 64.27 8.12 -31.21
CA ILE A 25 63.48 6.97 -30.76
C ILE A 25 62.92 7.19 -29.36
N PHE A 26 63.72 7.73 -28.44
CA PHE A 26 63.29 8.05 -27.08
C PHE A 26 62.15 9.08 -27.06
N VAL A 27 62.29 10.18 -27.80
CA VAL A 27 61.25 11.23 -27.93
C VAL A 27 59.97 10.66 -28.55
N LYS A 28 60.08 9.87 -29.62
CA LYS A 28 58.93 9.24 -30.29
C LYS A 28 58.20 8.25 -29.39
N ASN A 29 58.94 7.47 -28.59
CA ASN A 29 58.36 6.50 -27.66
C ASN A 29 57.68 7.17 -26.46
N ARG A 30 58.19 8.31 -25.96
CA ARG A 30 57.47 9.10 -24.94
C ARG A 30 56.16 9.65 -25.47
N SER A 31 56.17 10.29 -26.64
CA SER A 31 54.97 10.86 -27.25
C SER A 31 53.87 9.82 -27.50
N LYS A 32 54.22 8.60 -27.95
CA LYS A 32 53.24 7.52 -28.11
C LYS A 32 52.65 7.04 -26.79
N ARG A 33 53.44 6.99 -25.72
CA ARG A 33 52.98 6.52 -24.41
C ARG A 33 52.01 7.53 -23.79
N ASP A 34 52.32 8.82 -23.89
CA ASP A 34 51.43 9.88 -23.40
C ASP A 34 50.10 9.90 -24.17
N TYR A 35 50.15 9.71 -25.51
CA TYR A 35 48.94 9.57 -26.34
C TYR A 35 48.08 8.34 -25.99
N ILE A 36 48.70 7.19 -25.71
CA ILE A 36 47.97 5.97 -25.32
C ILE A 36 47.33 6.13 -23.93
N ILE A 37 48.01 6.78 -22.99
CA ILE A 37 47.45 7.06 -21.66
C ILE A 37 46.23 7.97 -21.78
N GLU A 38 46.33 9.06 -22.54
CA GLU A 38 45.21 9.99 -22.78
C GLU A 38 44.02 9.31 -23.46
N GLN A 39 44.24 8.45 -24.46
CA GLN A 39 43.16 7.68 -25.09
C GLN A 39 42.50 6.68 -24.12
N ASN A 40 43.29 5.97 -23.30
CA ASN A 40 42.73 5.03 -22.32
C ASN A 40 41.94 5.76 -21.22
N GLU A 41 42.37 6.95 -20.81
CA GLU A 41 41.64 7.79 -19.85
C GLU A 41 40.30 8.27 -20.44
N ILE A 42 40.27 8.65 -21.72
CA ILE A 42 39.02 9.01 -22.42
C ILE A 42 38.07 7.82 -22.54
N ILE A 43 38.55 6.63 -22.93
CA ILE A 43 37.72 5.41 -23.01
C ILE A 43 37.11 5.10 -21.62
N ASN A 44 37.92 5.21 -20.56
CA ASN A 44 37.45 4.99 -19.20
C ASN A 44 36.36 6.01 -18.79
N LEU A 45 36.50 7.29 -19.16
CA LEU A 45 35.49 8.30 -18.84
C LEU A 45 34.17 8.10 -19.62
N GLU A 46 34.20 7.56 -20.84
CA GLU A 46 32.97 7.27 -21.60
C GLU A 46 32.18 6.10 -21.00
N ASP A 47 32.85 5.05 -20.54
CA ASP A 47 32.20 3.95 -19.79
C ASP A 47 31.54 4.47 -18.50
N GLN A 48 32.19 5.43 -17.84
CA GLN A 48 31.72 6.06 -16.61
C GLN A 48 30.56 7.01 -16.87
N ARG A 49 30.56 7.69 -18.02
CA ARG A 49 29.43 8.49 -18.48
C ARG A 49 28.16 7.65 -18.61
N GLU A 50 28.25 6.48 -19.23
CA GLU A 50 27.09 5.59 -19.36
C GLU A 50 26.65 5.02 -18.01
N SER A 51 27.60 4.70 -17.12
CA SER A 51 27.30 4.28 -15.75
C SER A 51 26.55 5.35 -14.96
N ILE A 52 26.97 6.62 -15.09
CA ILE A 52 26.32 7.76 -14.43
C ILE A 52 24.94 8.02 -15.02
N LYS A 53 24.78 7.96 -16.35
CA LYS A 53 23.46 8.05 -16.98
C LYS A 53 22.51 6.97 -16.48
N LEU A 54 22.99 5.73 -16.38
CA LEU A 54 22.19 4.63 -15.84
C LEU A 54 21.77 4.92 -14.38
N TYR A 55 22.70 5.39 -13.56
CA TYR A 55 22.42 5.73 -12.16
C TYR A 55 21.41 6.89 -12.02
N VAL A 56 21.56 7.95 -12.82
CA VAL A 56 20.59 9.05 -12.89
C VAL A 56 19.23 8.54 -13.37
N ASN A 57 19.18 7.62 -14.34
CA ASN A 57 17.93 7.04 -14.82
C ASN A 57 17.24 6.16 -13.77
N LEU A 58 17.99 5.39 -12.97
CA LEU A 58 17.44 4.64 -11.84
C LEU A 58 16.86 5.58 -10.77
N CYS A 59 17.53 6.70 -10.54
CA CYS A 59 17.04 7.73 -9.64
C CYS A 59 15.77 8.40 -10.18
N LEU A 60 15.74 8.78 -11.46
CA LEU A 60 14.55 9.32 -12.12
C LEU A 60 13.37 8.34 -12.07
N LYS A 61 13.62 7.04 -12.28
CA LYS A 61 12.62 5.98 -12.13
C LYS A 61 11.96 6.04 -10.75
N LYS A 62 12.78 6.03 -9.69
CA LYS A 62 12.29 6.08 -8.30
C LYS A 62 11.47 7.35 -8.03
N LEU A 63 11.97 8.51 -8.45
CA LEU A 63 11.28 9.79 -8.23
C LEU A 63 9.95 9.87 -8.99
N ILE A 64 9.85 9.22 -10.15
CA ILE A 64 8.59 9.12 -10.90
C ILE A 64 7.59 8.22 -10.18
N GLU A 65 8.04 7.08 -9.66
CA GLU A 65 7.20 6.18 -8.87
C GLU A 65 6.63 6.91 -7.65
N GLU A 66 7.48 7.63 -6.91
CA GLU A 66 7.04 8.46 -5.78
C GLU A 66 6.11 9.61 -6.19
N ALA A 67 6.39 10.29 -7.32
CA ALA A 67 5.54 11.36 -7.84
C ALA A 67 4.17 10.85 -8.32
N LYS A 68 4.13 9.67 -8.94
CA LYS A 68 2.90 8.97 -9.37
C LYS A 68 1.95 8.76 -8.20
N ASP A 69 2.48 8.29 -7.08
CA ASP A 69 1.67 8.01 -5.90
C ASP A 69 1.11 9.29 -5.28
N ASN A 70 1.90 10.37 -5.29
CA ASN A 70 1.51 11.66 -4.71
C ASN A 70 0.55 12.47 -5.60
N PHE A 71 0.78 12.46 -6.92
CA PHE A 71 0.16 13.42 -7.86
C PHE A 71 -0.74 12.77 -8.91
N GLY A 72 -0.63 11.46 -9.15
CA GLY A 72 -1.33 10.76 -10.24
C GLY A 72 -0.54 10.77 -11.56
N LEU A 73 -1.23 10.49 -12.67
CA LEU A 73 -0.69 10.40 -14.04
C LEU A 73 -1.51 11.24 -15.02
N THR A 74 -1.86 12.47 -14.60
CA THR A 74 -2.61 13.44 -15.40
C THR A 74 -1.64 14.41 -16.07
N GLU A 75 -2.00 14.91 -17.25
CA GLU A 75 -1.31 16.04 -17.90
C GLU A 75 -1.27 17.28 -16.97
N LEU A 76 -2.27 17.44 -16.10
CA LEU A 76 -2.33 18.54 -15.14
C LEU A 76 -1.25 18.45 -14.04
N SER A 77 -0.65 17.27 -13.84
CA SER A 77 0.37 17.03 -12.81
C SER A 77 1.82 17.20 -13.28
N GLU A 78 2.05 17.54 -14.55
CA GLU A 78 3.40 17.69 -15.12
C GLU A 78 4.26 18.69 -14.32
N SER A 79 3.66 19.81 -13.90
CA SER A 79 4.37 20.85 -13.14
C SER A 79 4.80 20.38 -11.74
N GLU A 80 3.97 19.56 -11.10
CA GLU A 80 4.23 18.96 -9.80
C GLU A 80 5.37 17.95 -9.90
N TYR A 81 5.41 17.14 -10.96
CA TYR A 81 6.53 16.24 -11.25
C TYR A 81 7.84 17.02 -11.48
N GLU A 82 7.81 18.08 -12.27
CA GLU A 82 8.99 18.92 -12.51
C GLU A 82 9.55 19.49 -11.21
N ILE A 83 8.70 20.06 -10.36
CA ILE A 83 9.09 20.60 -9.06
C ILE A 83 9.64 19.49 -8.16
N TYR A 84 8.95 18.34 -8.10
CA TYR A 84 9.34 17.22 -7.27
C TYR A 84 10.72 16.67 -7.67
N ILE A 85 10.95 16.42 -8.96
CA ILE A 85 12.23 15.92 -9.47
C ILE A 85 13.34 16.92 -9.21
N LYS A 86 13.11 18.20 -9.49
CA LYS A 86 14.09 19.26 -9.26
C LYS A 86 14.56 19.32 -7.81
N ASN A 87 13.64 19.13 -6.86
CA ASN A 87 13.93 19.21 -5.43
C ASN A 87 14.61 17.94 -4.87
N ASN A 88 14.38 16.78 -5.48
CA ASN A 88 14.79 15.50 -4.91
C ASN A 88 15.94 14.80 -5.66
N ILE A 89 16.24 15.17 -6.91
CA ILE A 89 17.27 14.49 -7.72
C ILE A 89 18.67 14.51 -7.07
N LEU A 90 19.04 15.61 -6.42
CA LEU A 90 20.34 15.74 -5.75
C LEU A 90 20.46 14.84 -4.51
N ASN A 91 19.35 14.57 -3.82
CA ASN A 91 19.35 13.70 -2.64
C ASN A 91 19.34 12.23 -3.01
N CYS A 92 18.87 11.92 -4.21
CA CYS A 92 18.72 10.56 -4.71
C CYS A 92 20.01 10.03 -5.37
N ILE A 93 20.94 10.91 -5.73
CA ILE A 93 22.23 10.55 -6.33
C ILE A 93 23.34 10.67 -5.29
N ASP A 94 23.97 9.55 -4.92
CA ASP A 94 25.18 9.57 -4.10
C ASP A 94 26.42 9.88 -4.96
N ILE A 95 26.69 11.19 -5.12
CA ILE A 95 27.88 11.67 -5.85
C ILE A 95 29.16 11.17 -5.19
N ILE A 96 29.20 11.05 -3.86
CA ILE A 96 30.40 10.64 -3.12
C ILE A 96 30.78 9.20 -3.50
N GLN A 97 29.80 8.31 -3.61
CA GLN A 97 30.03 6.94 -4.04
C GLN A 97 30.63 6.86 -5.45
N LEU A 98 30.15 7.70 -6.36
CA LEU A 98 30.70 7.79 -7.72
C LEU A 98 32.12 8.37 -7.72
N GLU A 99 32.39 9.38 -6.89
CA GLU A 99 33.73 9.99 -6.80
C GLU A 99 34.81 9.05 -6.25
N ASN A 100 34.41 8.05 -5.44
CA ASN A 100 35.33 7.02 -4.93
C ASN A 100 35.97 6.16 -6.03
N THR A 101 35.47 6.22 -7.28
CA THR A 101 36.09 5.59 -8.45
C THR A 101 37.28 6.39 -9.03
N GLY A 102 37.64 7.52 -8.39
CA GLY A 102 38.73 8.41 -8.80
C GLY A 102 38.33 9.42 -9.87
N ILE A 103 37.02 9.68 -10.03
CA ILE A 103 36.45 10.68 -10.93
C ILE A 103 35.93 11.82 -10.09
N LYS A 104 36.22 13.06 -10.46
CA LYS A 104 35.59 14.23 -9.85
C LYS A 104 34.33 14.59 -10.61
N ILE A 105 33.20 14.71 -9.92
CA ILE A 105 31.92 15.09 -10.53
C ILE A 105 31.60 16.51 -10.08
N ILE A 106 31.48 17.42 -11.04
CA ILE A 106 31.13 18.81 -10.78
C ILE A 106 29.72 19.06 -11.35
N PRO A 107 28.67 18.96 -10.51
CA PRO A 107 27.31 19.23 -10.96
C PRO A 107 27.09 20.73 -11.14
N ASP A 108 26.35 21.10 -12.18
CA ASP A 108 25.78 22.44 -12.31
C ASP A 108 24.63 22.60 -11.30
N THR A 109 24.45 23.84 -10.85
CA THR A 109 23.37 24.26 -9.95
C THR A 109 22.04 24.41 -10.67
N GLN A 110 22.07 24.56 -12.00
CA GLN A 110 20.87 24.65 -12.82
C GLN A 110 20.37 23.26 -13.20
N ILE A 111 19.25 22.88 -12.60
CA ILE A 111 18.52 21.64 -12.88
C ILE A 111 17.14 22.02 -13.40
N THR A 112 16.85 21.62 -14.64
CA THR A 112 15.59 21.93 -15.32
C THR A 112 14.99 20.65 -15.88
N PRO A 113 14.14 19.94 -15.10
CA PRO A 113 13.33 18.86 -15.63
C PRO A 113 12.24 19.42 -16.54
N ILE A 114 11.92 18.66 -17.59
CA ILE A 114 10.76 18.86 -18.46
C ILE A 114 10.03 17.53 -18.47
N VAL A 115 8.74 17.55 -18.13
CA VAL A 115 7.92 16.35 -18.01
C VAL A 115 6.75 16.41 -19.00
N ASP A 116 6.50 15.31 -19.68
CA ASP A 116 5.38 15.12 -20.63
C ASP A 116 4.64 13.83 -20.26
N ILE A 117 3.41 13.95 -19.78
CA ILE A 117 2.58 12.83 -19.33
C ILE A 117 1.52 12.55 -20.40
N THR A 118 1.71 11.46 -21.14
CA THR A 118 0.77 11.03 -22.18
C THR A 118 0.04 9.75 -21.79
N LYS A 119 -0.89 9.29 -22.62
CA LYS A 119 -1.49 7.95 -22.49
C LYS A 119 -0.48 6.80 -22.67
N LYS A 120 0.64 7.05 -23.35
CA LYS A 120 1.65 6.02 -23.63
C LYS A 120 2.65 5.86 -22.48
N GLY A 121 2.89 6.94 -21.73
CA GLY A 121 3.97 6.97 -20.75
C GLY A 121 4.18 8.37 -20.18
N VAL A 122 5.04 8.42 -19.17
CA VAL A 122 5.67 9.65 -18.69
C VAL A 122 7.04 9.77 -19.35
N TYR A 123 7.29 10.90 -20.00
CA TYR A 123 8.58 11.21 -20.61
C TYR A 123 9.24 12.34 -19.84
N ILE A 124 10.50 12.16 -19.48
CA ILE A 124 11.27 13.13 -18.71
C ILE A 124 12.55 13.47 -19.45
N LYS A 125 12.75 14.76 -19.67
CA LYS A 125 14.01 15.33 -20.13
C LYS A 125 14.58 16.20 -19.01
N LEU A 126 15.65 15.73 -18.38
CA LEU A 126 16.37 16.45 -17.35
C LEU A 126 17.56 17.18 -17.97
N ASN A 127 17.47 18.51 -18.08
CA ASN A 127 18.60 19.34 -18.47
C ASN A 127 19.43 19.61 -17.21
N TRP A 128 20.53 18.88 -17.07
CA TRP A 128 21.42 18.98 -15.92
C TRP A 128 22.85 18.70 -16.36
N LYS A 129 23.70 19.74 -16.28
CA LYS A 129 25.08 19.65 -16.72
C LYS A 129 25.95 19.02 -15.63
N LEU A 130 26.54 17.87 -15.92
CA LEU A 130 27.57 17.22 -15.11
C LEU A 130 28.91 17.27 -15.84
N VAL A 131 29.93 17.80 -15.16
CA VAL A 131 31.31 17.78 -15.66
C VAL A 131 32.08 16.69 -14.94
N LEU A 132 32.52 15.68 -15.69
CA LEU A 132 33.34 14.57 -15.23
C LEU A 132 34.79 14.89 -15.50
N ARG A 133 35.61 14.88 -14.45
CA ARG A 133 37.05 15.13 -14.57
C ARG A 133 37.87 14.00 -13.96
N LYS A 134 38.81 13.47 -14.73
CA LYS A 134 39.83 12.54 -14.25
C LYS A 134 41.17 12.98 -14.82
N THR A 135 42.16 13.17 -13.95
CA THR A 135 43.51 13.66 -14.31
C THR A 135 43.46 14.89 -15.23
N ASN A 136 43.63 14.72 -16.54
CA ASN A 136 43.68 15.77 -17.56
C ASN A 136 42.52 15.69 -18.57
N SER A 137 41.59 14.76 -18.41
CA SER A 137 40.45 14.57 -19.31
C SER A 137 39.17 15.09 -18.68
N GLU A 138 38.30 15.65 -19.51
CA GLU A 138 37.01 16.19 -19.13
C GLU A 138 35.92 15.71 -20.10
N ILE A 139 34.80 15.22 -19.55
CA ILE A 139 33.60 14.88 -20.30
C ILE A 139 32.42 15.64 -19.70
N ILE A 140 31.54 16.13 -20.56
CA ILE A 140 30.33 16.86 -20.15
C ILE A 140 29.10 16.01 -20.51
N ILE A 141 28.19 15.84 -19.55
CA ILE A 141 26.85 15.28 -19.75
C ILE A 141 25.87 16.41 -19.53
N GLU A 142 25.03 16.76 -20.51
CA GLU A 142 24.13 17.92 -20.41
C GLU A 142 22.66 17.52 -20.26
N GLU A 143 22.32 16.29 -20.62
CA GLU A 143 20.95 15.84 -20.78
C GLU A 143 20.79 14.39 -20.32
N PHE A 144 19.71 14.14 -19.59
CA PHE A 144 19.23 12.80 -19.27
C PHE A 144 17.81 12.65 -19.78
N ILE A 145 17.53 11.53 -20.44
CA ILE A 145 16.21 11.20 -20.95
C ILE A 145 15.78 9.90 -20.28
N TYR A 146 14.60 9.92 -19.67
CA TYR A 146 13.95 8.75 -19.11
C TYR A 146 12.50 8.67 -19.57
N SER A 147 12.00 7.46 -19.80
CA SER A 147 10.61 7.22 -20.15
C SER A 147 10.05 6.07 -19.32
N PHE A 148 8.95 6.35 -18.64
CA PHE A 148 8.16 5.37 -17.91
C PHE A 148 6.94 4.96 -18.76
N PRO A 149 6.90 3.74 -19.33
CA PRO A 149 5.74 3.29 -20.10
C PRO A 149 4.53 3.06 -19.19
N ARG A 150 3.35 3.50 -19.62
CA ARG A 150 2.08 3.30 -18.90
C ARG A 150 1.40 1.98 -19.24
N TYR A 151 2.04 1.09 -19.99
CA TYR A 151 1.45 -0.21 -20.27
C TYR A 151 2.49 -1.32 -20.33
N ALA A 152 2.05 -2.50 -19.92
CA ALA A 152 2.72 -3.76 -20.16
C ALA A 152 1.90 -4.57 -21.17
N GLU A 153 2.57 -5.40 -21.98
CA GLU A 153 1.93 -6.32 -22.92
C GLU A 153 2.47 -7.73 -22.74
N LEU A 154 1.57 -8.72 -22.76
CA LEU A 154 1.85 -10.15 -22.71
C LEU A 154 1.17 -10.83 -23.89
N GLU A 155 1.96 -11.48 -24.73
CA GLU A 155 1.44 -12.41 -25.71
C GLU A 155 1.25 -13.77 -25.05
N LEU A 156 -0.01 -14.19 -24.89
CA LEU A 156 -0.30 -15.54 -24.44
C LEU A 156 -0.05 -16.54 -25.57
N PRO A 157 0.54 -17.71 -25.30
CA PRO A 157 0.67 -18.78 -26.28
C PRO A 157 -0.68 -19.50 -26.48
N ILE A 158 -1.61 -18.82 -27.15
CA ILE A 158 -2.98 -19.31 -27.41
C ILE A 158 -2.97 -20.20 -28.65
N GLU A 159 -2.25 -21.32 -28.58
CA GLU A 159 -2.41 -22.40 -29.57
C GLU A 159 -3.70 -23.19 -29.30
N SER A 160 -4.15 -23.19 -28.04
CA SER A 160 -5.39 -23.82 -27.60
C SER A 160 -6.19 -22.86 -26.71
N SER A 161 -7.50 -23.10 -26.56
CA SER A 161 -8.35 -22.34 -25.63
C SER A 161 -8.05 -22.64 -24.15
N ILE A 162 -6.96 -23.37 -23.86
CA ILE A 162 -6.56 -23.78 -22.52
C ILE A 162 -5.09 -23.41 -22.31
N ILE A 163 -4.85 -22.59 -21.28
CA ILE A 163 -3.52 -22.21 -20.83
C ILE A 163 -2.81 -23.45 -20.27
N GLN A 164 -1.63 -23.78 -20.78
CA GLN A 164 -0.92 -25.00 -20.39
C GLN A 164 -0.08 -24.82 -19.12
N ASP A 165 0.51 -23.64 -18.94
CA ASP A 165 1.40 -23.32 -17.82
C ASP A 165 0.88 -22.10 -17.07
N THR A 166 1.24 -21.96 -15.79
CA THR A 166 0.92 -20.74 -15.04
C THR A 166 1.70 -19.55 -15.60
N PHE A 167 1.01 -18.44 -15.89
CA PHE A 167 1.62 -17.18 -16.33
C PHE A 167 1.53 -16.12 -15.25
N THR A 168 2.63 -15.43 -15.00
CA THR A 168 2.69 -14.25 -14.13
C THR A 168 3.04 -13.03 -14.95
N PHE A 169 2.29 -11.95 -14.78
CA PHE A 169 2.42 -10.75 -15.59
C PHE A 169 2.14 -9.49 -14.80
N SER A 170 3.15 -8.65 -14.65
CA SER A 170 3.05 -7.43 -13.85
C SER A 170 2.91 -6.17 -14.70
N SER A 171 2.24 -5.18 -14.13
CA SER A 171 2.25 -3.80 -14.61
C SER A 171 3.67 -3.22 -14.61
N LYS A 172 3.85 -2.07 -15.27
CA LYS A 172 5.17 -1.43 -15.40
C LYS A 172 5.69 -0.83 -14.11
N ASP A 173 4.79 -0.41 -13.23
CA ASP A 173 5.08 0.00 -11.84
C ASP A 173 5.20 -1.18 -10.87
N GLN A 174 4.88 -2.41 -11.29
CA GLN A 174 4.92 -3.63 -10.46
C GLN A 174 3.86 -3.71 -9.35
N ASP A 175 3.09 -2.66 -9.13
CA ASP A 175 1.97 -2.61 -8.17
C ASP A 175 0.85 -3.62 -8.47
N LEU A 176 0.66 -4.00 -9.75
CA LEU A 176 -0.35 -4.99 -10.14
C LEU A 176 0.32 -6.20 -10.80
N THR A 177 0.13 -7.38 -10.21
CA THR A 177 0.55 -8.65 -10.79
C THR A 177 -0.65 -9.53 -11.10
N LEU A 178 -0.76 -9.95 -12.35
CA LEU A 178 -1.77 -10.89 -12.84
C LEU A 178 -1.18 -12.30 -12.83
N ILE A 179 -1.89 -13.25 -12.24
CA ILE A 179 -1.56 -14.67 -12.24
C ILE A 179 -2.67 -15.42 -12.98
N ILE A 180 -2.29 -16.10 -14.05
CA ILE A 180 -3.15 -16.97 -14.86
C ILE A 180 -2.76 -18.41 -14.57
N PRO A 181 -3.56 -19.16 -13.78
CA PRO A 181 -3.25 -20.54 -13.47
C PRO A 181 -3.19 -21.43 -14.72
N GLU A 182 -2.39 -22.50 -14.66
CA GLU A 182 -2.49 -23.59 -15.62
C GLU A 182 -3.92 -24.13 -15.73
N ASN A 183 -4.24 -24.73 -16.88
CA ASN A 183 -5.57 -25.26 -17.22
C ASN A 183 -6.69 -24.21 -17.28
N THR A 184 -6.36 -22.92 -17.24
CA THR A 184 -7.34 -21.84 -17.42
C THR A 184 -7.89 -21.84 -18.83
N LYS A 185 -9.21 -22.00 -18.94
CA LYS A 185 -9.95 -21.86 -20.19
C LYS A 185 -10.15 -20.38 -20.49
N ILE A 186 -9.81 -20.00 -21.70
CA ILE A 186 -10.02 -18.65 -22.22
C ILE A 186 -11.02 -18.66 -23.35
N ASN A 187 -11.91 -17.67 -23.37
CA ASN A 187 -12.85 -17.52 -24.46
C ASN A 187 -12.14 -17.02 -25.76
N ALA A 188 -12.85 -17.07 -26.88
CA ALA A 188 -12.29 -16.65 -28.18
C ALA A 188 -11.97 -15.14 -28.26
N GLY A 189 -12.50 -14.33 -27.32
CA GLY A 189 -12.21 -12.90 -27.21
C GLY A 189 -10.75 -12.60 -26.83
N CYS A 190 -10.06 -13.56 -26.21
CA CYS A 190 -8.68 -13.39 -25.75
C CYS A 190 -7.58 -13.54 -26.80
N ARG A 191 -7.89 -13.60 -28.10
CA ARG A 191 -6.87 -13.84 -29.14
C ARG A 191 -5.89 -12.68 -29.36
N GLN A 192 -6.08 -11.55 -28.70
CA GLN A 192 -5.16 -10.41 -28.75
C GLN A 192 -4.18 -10.46 -27.57
N PRO A 193 -3.00 -9.83 -27.70
CA PRO A 193 -2.09 -9.68 -26.57
C PRO A 193 -2.80 -9.03 -25.39
N ILE A 194 -2.58 -9.59 -24.20
CA ILE A 194 -3.08 -9.04 -22.95
C ILE A 194 -2.29 -7.78 -22.64
N LYS A 195 -2.98 -6.70 -22.29
CA LYS A 195 -2.32 -5.45 -21.88
C LYS A 195 -2.86 -4.97 -20.55
N ILE A 196 -1.94 -4.55 -19.68
CA ILE A 196 -2.25 -3.83 -18.44
C ILE A 196 -1.90 -2.36 -18.71
N PHE A 197 -2.90 -1.49 -18.80
CA PHE A 197 -2.71 -0.04 -18.91
C PHE A 197 -2.86 0.62 -17.55
N ILE A 198 -1.88 1.45 -17.18
CA ILE A 198 -1.91 2.29 -15.99
C ILE A 198 -2.64 3.58 -16.35
N GLU A 199 -3.90 3.66 -15.95
CA GLU A 199 -4.79 4.78 -16.20
C GLU A 199 -4.89 5.67 -14.97
N ASP A 200 -4.96 6.97 -15.23
CA ASP A 200 -5.35 7.90 -14.17
C ASP A 200 -6.86 7.80 -13.94
N GLN A 201 -7.27 8.04 -12.71
CA GLN A 201 -8.65 8.39 -12.44
C GLN A 201 -8.81 9.88 -12.71
N GLU A 202 -9.69 10.23 -13.65
CA GLU A 202 -10.25 11.58 -13.67
C GLU A 202 -11.09 11.73 -12.40
N THR A 203 -10.45 12.06 -11.27
CA THR A 203 -11.08 12.23 -9.96
C THR A 203 -11.92 13.51 -9.95
N LYS A 204 -12.99 13.53 -10.74
CA LYS A 204 -14.06 14.52 -10.56
C LYS A 204 -15.01 14.03 -9.48
N GLY A 205 -14.50 13.97 -8.25
CA GLY A 205 -15.33 13.89 -7.03
C GLY A 205 -15.38 12.56 -6.29
N ASP A 206 -14.94 11.44 -6.88
CA ASP A 206 -14.91 10.16 -6.17
C ASP A 206 -13.63 10.01 -5.35
N ILE A 207 -13.68 10.48 -4.10
CA ILE A 207 -12.60 10.32 -3.12
C ILE A 207 -12.33 8.85 -2.75
N ASN A 208 -13.22 7.92 -3.12
CA ASN A 208 -13.21 6.54 -2.62
C ASN A 208 -12.42 5.56 -3.50
N ILE A 209 -11.64 6.06 -4.46
CA ILE A 209 -10.90 5.26 -5.42
C ILE A 209 -9.44 5.72 -5.38
N CYS A 210 -8.53 4.78 -5.51
CA CYS A 210 -7.12 5.09 -5.68
C CYS A 210 -6.86 5.97 -6.91
N ARG A 211 -5.85 6.84 -6.82
CA ARG A 211 -5.50 7.78 -7.90
C ARG A 211 -5.16 7.06 -9.21
N VAL A 212 -4.55 5.89 -9.11
CA VAL A 212 -4.20 5.05 -10.24
C VAL A 212 -5.18 3.89 -10.35
N SER A 213 -5.51 3.54 -11.58
CA SER A 213 -6.30 2.36 -11.93
C SER A 213 -5.64 1.60 -13.06
N TYR A 214 -6.05 0.36 -13.23
CA TYR A 214 -5.49 -0.53 -14.24
C TYR A 214 -6.59 -0.94 -15.20
N ASN A 215 -6.38 -0.77 -16.50
CA ASN A 215 -7.28 -1.23 -17.51
C ASN A 215 -6.69 -2.49 -18.18
N LEU A 216 -7.32 -3.63 -17.88
CA LEU A 216 -6.94 -4.94 -18.41
C LEU A 216 -7.67 -5.14 -19.75
N THR A 217 -6.92 -5.36 -20.82
CA THR A 217 -7.49 -5.55 -22.17
C THR A 217 -6.95 -6.84 -22.80
N PRO A 218 -7.72 -7.48 -23.71
CA PRO A 218 -9.03 -7.07 -24.26
C PRO A 218 -10.20 -7.32 -23.29
N ASN A 219 -11.19 -6.43 -23.25
CA ASN A 219 -12.31 -6.47 -22.28
C ASN A 219 -13.28 -7.65 -22.51
N GLU A 220 -13.21 -8.29 -23.67
CA GLU A 220 -13.99 -9.45 -24.02
C GLU A 220 -13.42 -10.75 -23.43
N CYS A 221 -12.25 -10.70 -22.80
CA CYS A 221 -11.62 -11.87 -22.21
C CYS A 221 -12.38 -12.40 -21.01
N GLU A 222 -12.68 -13.70 -21.02
CA GLU A 222 -13.24 -14.43 -19.88
C GLU A 222 -12.40 -15.68 -19.55
N PHE A 223 -12.24 -15.95 -18.26
CA PHE A 223 -11.33 -16.96 -17.71
C PHE A 223 -12.08 -17.96 -16.80
N SER A 224 -11.75 -19.25 -16.93
CA SER A 224 -12.26 -20.31 -16.07
C SER A 224 -11.19 -21.39 -15.80
N PRO A 225 -10.66 -21.53 -14.57
CA PRO A 225 -11.02 -20.79 -13.34
C PRO A 225 -10.72 -19.28 -13.42
N PRO A 226 -11.21 -18.47 -12.45
CA PRO A 226 -10.85 -17.06 -12.32
C PRO A 226 -9.34 -16.86 -12.22
N LEU A 227 -8.88 -15.71 -12.70
CA LEU A 227 -7.51 -15.24 -12.52
C LEU A 227 -7.31 -14.72 -11.12
N GLU A 228 -6.06 -14.70 -10.70
CA GLU A 228 -5.64 -14.08 -9.45
C GLU A 228 -4.95 -12.74 -9.77
N ILE A 229 -5.34 -11.69 -9.06
CA ILE A 229 -4.78 -10.34 -9.17
C ILE A 229 -4.17 -10.00 -7.82
N HIS A 230 -2.90 -9.67 -7.83
CA HIS A 230 -2.10 -9.24 -6.70
C HIS A 230 -1.89 -7.74 -6.84
N PHE A 231 -2.41 -6.96 -5.91
CA PHE A 231 -2.21 -5.52 -5.87
C PHE A 231 -1.39 -5.14 -4.64
N THR A 232 -0.16 -4.68 -4.84
CA THR A 232 0.71 -4.16 -3.78
C THR A 232 0.52 -2.66 -3.68
N TYR A 233 0.16 -2.16 -2.51
CA TYR A 233 0.06 -0.72 -2.27
C TYR A 233 1.38 -0.14 -1.74
N PRO A 234 1.81 1.05 -2.21
CA PRO A 234 3.15 1.57 -1.94
C PRO A 234 3.38 1.90 -0.45
N GLU A 235 4.63 1.85 0.00
CA GLU A 235 4.97 2.26 1.37
C GLU A 235 4.72 3.76 1.58
N GLY A 236 3.96 4.10 2.62
CA GLY A 236 3.57 5.49 2.85
C GLY A 236 2.40 5.95 1.98
N TYR A 237 1.82 5.06 1.16
CA TYR A 237 0.40 5.15 0.88
C TYR A 237 -0.28 5.11 2.23
N ASP A 238 -0.77 6.26 2.68
CA ASP A 238 -1.54 6.31 3.90
C ASP A 238 -2.94 5.80 3.52
N PRO A 239 -3.31 4.57 3.90
CA PRO A 239 -4.70 4.13 3.85
C PRO A 239 -5.56 4.96 4.81
N LEU A 240 -5.01 6.02 5.43
CA LEU A 240 -5.69 7.09 6.16
C LEU A 240 -5.59 8.46 5.46
N SER A 241 -5.23 8.50 4.17
CA SER A 241 -5.72 9.57 3.28
C SER A 241 -7.19 9.79 3.61
N PRO A 242 -7.70 11.03 3.75
CA PRO A 242 -9.01 11.30 4.37
C PRO A 242 -10.22 10.56 3.75
N ALA A 243 -10.01 9.83 2.65
CA ALA A 243 -10.96 8.90 2.06
C ALA A 243 -11.12 7.56 2.79
N PHE A 244 -10.09 7.03 3.45
CA PHE A 244 -10.05 5.69 4.03
C PHE A 244 -9.83 5.82 5.54
N GLU A 245 -10.68 5.21 6.37
CA GLU A 245 -10.56 5.36 7.83
C GLU A 245 -9.75 4.22 8.46
N ARG A 246 -9.61 3.09 7.76
CA ARG A 246 -8.89 1.89 8.19
C ARG A 246 -8.40 1.06 7.01
N GLU A 247 -7.31 0.33 7.20
CA GLU A 247 -6.71 -0.57 6.19
C GLU A 247 -7.66 -1.71 5.75
N ASP A 248 -8.52 -2.20 6.64
CA ASP A 248 -9.51 -3.24 6.36
C ASP A 248 -10.66 -2.77 5.45
N GLU A 249 -10.74 -1.46 5.18
CA GLU A 249 -11.72 -0.89 4.26
C GLU A 249 -11.24 -0.84 2.81
N ILE A 250 -9.97 -1.15 2.54
CA ILE A 250 -9.45 -1.17 1.17
C ILE A 250 -9.78 -2.52 0.54
N THR A 251 -10.54 -2.48 -0.55
CA THR A 251 -10.80 -3.62 -1.41
C THR A 251 -10.37 -3.27 -2.83
N PHE A 252 -10.39 -4.26 -3.73
CA PHE A 252 -10.24 -4.02 -5.15
C PHE A 252 -11.61 -4.09 -5.81
N GLY A 253 -11.82 -3.25 -6.81
CA GLY A 253 -13.07 -3.22 -7.54
C GLY A 253 -12.87 -3.19 -9.03
N VAL A 254 -13.93 -3.58 -9.74
CA VAL A 254 -14.06 -3.50 -11.19
C VAL A 254 -15.06 -2.41 -11.56
N TYR A 255 -14.75 -1.65 -12.61
CA TYR A 255 -15.65 -0.65 -13.15
C TYR A 255 -16.54 -1.27 -14.23
N GLU A 256 -17.81 -1.43 -13.92
CA GLU A 256 -18.81 -2.03 -14.81
C GLU A 256 -20.07 -1.16 -14.87
N GLN A 257 -20.64 -1.00 -16.07
CA GLN A 257 -21.92 -0.31 -16.28
C GLN A 257 -21.95 1.11 -15.66
N GLY A 258 -20.80 1.79 -15.62
CA GLY A 258 -20.68 3.13 -15.08
C GLY A 258 -20.48 3.20 -13.56
N LYS A 259 -20.28 2.07 -12.88
CA LYS A 259 -20.13 1.99 -11.42
C LYS A 259 -18.97 1.09 -11.01
N TRP A 260 -18.39 1.38 -9.84
CA TRP A 260 -17.42 0.50 -9.20
C TRP A 260 -18.12 -0.57 -8.38
N LYS A 261 -17.74 -1.83 -8.61
CA LYS A 261 -18.18 -2.98 -7.84
C LYS A 261 -17.01 -3.65 -7.16
N SER A 262 -17.15 -3.99 -5.88
CA SER A 262 -16.13 -4.78 -5.17
C SER A 262 -16.12 -6.21 -5.72
N ILE A 263 -14.92 -6.76 -5.88
CA ILE A 263 -14.71 -8.17 -6.27
C ILE A 263 -14.22 -8.98 -5.06
N PRO A 264 -14.34 -10.33 -5.10
CA PRO A 264 -13.87 -11.17 -4.00
C PRO A 264 -12.37 -11.02 -3.83
N CYS A 265 -11.95 -10.49 -2.68
CA CYS A 265 -10.56 -10.26 -2.31
C CYS A 265 -10.28 -10.70 -0.88
N TYR A 266 -9.00 -10.91 -0.56
CA TYR A 266 -8.48 -10.89 0.79
C TYR A 266 -7.26 -9.96 0.86
N THR A 267 -7.04 -9.35 2.02
CA THR A 267 -5.94 -8.42 2.24
C THR A 267 -4.88 -9.10 3.10
N ASP A 268 -3.66 -9.18 2.58
CA ASP A 268 -2.46 -9.58 3.30
C ASP A 268 -1.76 -8.30 3.80
N THR A 269 -2.07 -7.91 5.03
CA THR A 269 -1.53 -6.70 5.65
C THR A 269 -0.03 -6.80 5.92
N ASP A 270 0.50 -8.01 6.11
CA ASP A 270 1.93 -8.22 6.38
C ASP A 270 2.76 -7.93 5.12
N ASN A 271 2.24 -8.31 3.96
CA ASN A 271 2.87 -8.07 2.65
C ASN A 271 2.36 -6.81 1.93
N LYS A 272 1.43 -6.07 2.54
CA LYS A 272 0.77 -4.89 1.94
C LYS A 272 0.15 -5.20 0.58
N GLU A 273 -0.56 -6.32 0.53
CA GLU A 273 -1.06 -6.89 -0.72
C GLU A 273 -2.56 -7.17 -0.64
N ILE A 274 -3.28 -6.87 -1.71
CA ILE A 274 -4.68 -7.22 -1.89
C ILE A 274 -4.75 -8.26 -2.99
N ILE A 275 -5.26 -9.44 -2.66
CA ILE A 275 -5.34 -10.57 -3.57
C ILE A 275 -6.80 -10.82 -3.93
N CYS A 276 -7.12 -10.72 -5.22
CA CYS A 276 -8.48 -10.78 -5.73
C CYS A 276 -8.65 -11.82 -6.83
N PHE A 277 -9.87 -12.32 -6.98
CA PHE A 277 -10.21 -13.30 -8.00
C PHE A 277 -11.13 -12.70 -9.05
N PHE A 278 -10.74 -12.86 -10.32
CA PHE A 278 -11.34 -12.09 -11.41
C PHE A 278 -11.54 -12.92 -12.67
N LYS A 279 -12.76 -12.91 -13.21
CA LYS A 279 -13.13 -13.74 -14.37
C LYS A 279 -13.07 -13.03 -15.70
N LYS A 280 -13.17 -11.71 -15.73
CA LYS A 280 -13.38 -10.99 -16.98
C LYS A 280 -12.64 -9.67 -17.00
N PHE A 281 -11.79 -9.45 -17.98
CA PHE A 281 -11.04 -8.21 -18.14
C PHE A 281 -11.89 -6.93 -18.17
N GLY A 282 -11.32 -5.89 -17.58
CA GLY A 282 -11.93 -4.58 -17.45
C GLY A 282 -11.03 -3.63 -16.66
N LYS A 283 -11.60 -2.46 -16.33
CA LYS A 283 -10.91 -1.47 -15.52
C LYS A 283 -11.06 -1.82 -14.05
N VAL A 284 -9.94 -1.88 -13.34
CA VAL A 284 -9.83 -2.27 -11.95
C VAL A 284 -9.05 -1.22 -11.15
N SER A 285 -9.36 -1.09 -9.87
CA SER A 285 -8.69 -0.13 -8.97
C SER A 285 -8.93 -0.53 -7.52
N CYS A 286 -8.09 -0.06 -6.59
CA CYS A 286 -8.46 -0.11 -5.19
C CYS A 286 -9.55 0.92 -4.88
N ILE A 287 -10.54 0.50 -4.09
CA ILE A 287 -11.73 1.25 -3.71
C ILE A 287 -12.06 1.03 -2.24
N GLN A 288 -12.84 1.93 -1.65
CA GLN A 288 -13.34 1.76 -0.27
C GLN A 288 -14.53 0.78 -0.25
N SER A 289 -14.41 -0.30 0.52
CA SER A 289 -15.34 -1.43 0.53
C SER A 289 -16.76 -1.03 0.97
N ASN A 290 -16.88 -0.11 1.93
CA ASN A 290 -18.16 0.37 2.46
C ASN A 290 -19.00 1.21 1.46
N LYS A 291 -18.44 1.59 0.31
CA LYS A 291 -19.10 2.43 -0.71
C LYS A 291 -19.22 1.74 -2.07
N ALA A 292 -18.70 0.52 -2.20
CA ALA A 292 -18.79 -0.26 -3.43
C ALA A 292 -20.10 -1.06 -3.48
N GLU A 293 -20.69 -1.20 -4.68
CA GLU A 293 -21.70 -2.24 -4.88
C GLU A 293 -21.02 -3.62 -4.80
N ILE A 294 -21.57 -4.54 -4.00
CA ILE A 294 -21.03 -5.90 -3.93
C ILE A 294 -21.51 -6.66 -5.16
N ASP A 295 -20.59 -7.19 -5.95
CA ASP A 295 -20.94 -8.07 -7.07
C ASP A 295 -21.34 -9.47 -6.56
N MET A 296 -22.64 -9.67 -6.36
CA MET A 296 -23.17 -10.92 -5.80
C MET A 296 -22.96 -12.13 -6.73
N ASP A 297 -22.90 -11.92 -8.05
CA ASP A 297 -22.80 -13.00 -9.03
C ASP A 297 -21.41 -13.67 -8.99
N SER A 298 -20.34 -12.91 -8.74
CA SER A 298 -18.99 -13.46 -8.59
C SER A 298 -18.80 -14.26 -7.30
N LEU A 299 -19.49 -13.90 -6.21
CA LEU A 299 -19.37 -14.54 -4.89
C LEU A 299 -19.95 -15.96 -4.83
N THR A 300 -21.07 -16.22 -5.52
CA THR A 300 -21.72 -17.55 -5.49
C THR A 300 -20.85 -18.68 -6.02
N GLU A 301 -19.91 -18.40 -6.92
CA GLU A 301 -19.11 -19.44 -7.58
C GLU A 301 -17.75 -19.71 -6.91
N VAL A 302 -17.16 -18.73 -6.20
CA VAL A 302 -15.92 -18.93 -5.43
C VAL A 302 -16.15 -19.97 -4.31
N SER A 303 -17.34 -19.96 -3.72
CA SER A 303 -17.74 -20.94 -2.69
C SER A 303 -17.66 -22.41 -3.13
N ASN A 304 -17.73 -22.69 -4.44
CA ASN A 304 -17.67 -24.04 -5.01
C ASN A 304 -16.24 -24.49 -5.37
N THR A 305 -15.24 -23.62 -5.23
CA THR A 305 -13.85 -23.89 -5.66
C THR A 305 -12.79 -23.73 -4.56
N CYS A 306 -13.18 -23.38 -3.33
CA CYS A 306 -12.25 -23.33 -2.19
C CYS A 306 -11.52 -24.69 -2.00
N PRO A 307 -10.19 -24.76 -2.20
CA PRO A 307 -9.42 -25.92 -1.81
C PRO A 307 -9.42 -25.99 -0.28
N ILE A 308 -9.78 -27.14 0.28
CA ILE A 308 -9.62 -27.40 1.72
C ILE A 308 -8.12 -27.53 1.99
N TYR A 309 -7.45 -26.42 2.30
CA TYR A 309 -6.08 -26.44 2.79
C TYR A 309 -6.08 -26.95 4.24
N THR A 310 -5.62 -28.19 4.44
CA THR A 310 -5.62 -28.87 5.75
C THR A 310 -4.47 -28.47 6.68
N SER A 311 -3.66 -27.47 6.35
CA SER A 311 -2.69 -26.92 7.29
C SER A 311 -2.34 -25.48 6.95
N LEU A 312 -2.74 -24.54 7.81
CA LEU A 312 -2.03 -23.31 8.16
C LEU A 312 -2.80 -22.63 9.29
N GLN A 313 -2.07 -22.22 10.32
CA GLN A 313 -2.64 -21.72 11.58
C GLN A 313 -3.07 -20.24 11.51
N ASP A 314 -2.74 -19.49 10.47
CA ASP A 314 -2.89 -18.02 10.47
C ASP A 314 -3.43 -17.42 9.16
N VAL A 315 -4.27 -18.13 8.40
CA VAL A 315 -4.93 -17.57 7.20
C VAL A 315 -6.41 -17.29 7.49
N GLN A 316 -6.81 -16.01 7.42
CA GLN A 316 -8.21 -15.60 7.39
C GLN A 316 -8.74 -15.75 5.95
N LEU A 317 -9.43 -16.87 5.66
CA LEU A 317 -10.18 -17.01 4.41
C LEU A 317 -11.65 -16.65 4.66
N PRO A 318 -12.27 -15.79 3.83
CA PRO A 318 -13.71 -15.59 3.87
C PRO A 318 -14.43 -16.84 3.35
N CYS A 319 -15.42 -17.33 4.11
CA CYS A 319 -16.40 -18.33 3.66
C CYS A 319 -17.79 -17.72 3.78
N ILE A 320 -18.61 -17.75 2.73
CA ILE A 320 -19.96 -17.18 2.75
C ILE A 320 -21.00 -18.27 3.06
N CYS A 321 -21.90 -17.91 3.96
CA CYS A 321 -23.01 -18.73 4.45
C CYS A 321 -24.29 -17.89 4.43
N ASN A 322 -25.26 -18.23 3.59
CA ASN A 322 -26.58 -17.58 3.48
C ASN A 322 -26.55 -16.04 3.50
N ASN A 323 -25.93 -15.43 2.48
CA ASN A 323 -26.00 -13.99 2.18
C ASN A 323 -25.34 -13.03 3.19
N ASN A 324 -24.39 -13.50 4.02
CA ASN A 324 -23.49 -12.62 4.79
C ASN A 324 -22.02 -13.09 4.65
N VAL A 325 -21.09 -12.13 4.60
CA VAL A 325 -19.64 -12.34 4.60
C VAL A 325 -19.18 -12.69 6.03
N ILE A 326 -18.23 -13.61 6.18
CA ILE A 326 -17.68 -14.03 7.49
C ILE A 326 -16.18 -13.71 7.53
N TYR A 327 -15.71 -13.13 8.63
CA TYR A 327 -14.29 -13.08 9.00
C TYR A 327 -13.98 -14.04 10.15
N ARG A 328 -12.79 -14.67 10.11
CA ARG A 328 -12.34 -15.62 11.14
C ARG A 328 -11.49 -14.87 12.18
N SER A 329 -11.91 -14.82 13.44
CA SER A 329 -11.03 -14.26 14.49
C SER A 329 -9.88 -15.23 14.80
N GLY A 330 -8.67 -14.68 15.00
CA GLY A 330 -7.37 -15.36 14.99
C GLY A 330 -7.08 -16.33 16.13
N GLN A 331 -8.06 -17.02 16.71
CA GLN A 331 -7.83 -18.02 17.77
C GLN A 331 -8.74 -19.25 17.62
N GLY A 332 -8.55 -20.02 16.54
CA GLY A 332 -8.80 -21.47 16.54
C GLY A 332 -10.18 -21.99 16.99
N LYS A 333 -11.27 -21.21 16.91
CA LYS A 333 -12.64 -21.67 17.19
C LYS A 333 -13.53 -21.47 15.96
N LEU A 334 -14.34 -22.48 15.63
CA LEU A 334 -15.35 -22.41 14.58
C LEU A 334 -16.37 -21.31 14.90
N GLY A 335 -16.44 -20.27 14.07
CA GLY A 335 -17.52 -19.28 14.07
C GLY A 335 -18.73 -19.83 13.30
N TYR A 336 -19.92 -19.67 13.86
CA TYR A 336 -21.19 -20.08 13.23
C TYR A 336 -21.90 -18.87 12.61
N CYS A 337 -22.65 -19.12 11.52
CA CYS A 337 -23.37 -18.11 10.76
C CYS A 337 -24.49 -17.44 11.57
N LEU A 338 -24.19 -16.34 12.23
CA LEU A 338 -25.15 -15.34 12.67
C LEU A 338 -24.41 -13.99 12.59
N THR A 339 -25.02 -13.06 11.87
CA THR A 339 -24.55 -11.73 11.42
C THR A 339 -23.50 -11.02 12.29
N ASP A 340 -22.65 -10.20 11.67
CA ASP A 340 -21.67 -9.31 12.35
C ASP A 340 -22.31 -8.23 13.24
N ASN A 341 -23.64 -8.16 13.29
CA ASN A 341 -24.39 -7.27 14.16
C ASN A 341 -25.00 -8.06 15.35
N PRO A 342 -24.41 -7.95 16.57
CA PRO A 342 -24.94 -8.59 17.77
C PRO A 342 -26.40 -8.24 18.07
N GLU A 343 -26.88 -7.08 17.62
CA GLU A 343 -28.25 -6.60 17.80
C GLU A 343 -29.27 -7.34 16.91
N LEU A 344 -28.86 -7.78 15.72
CA LEU A 344 -29.71 -8.60 14.85
C LEU A 344 -29.83 -10.02 15.39
N ILE A 345 -28.76 -10.53 16.01
CA ILE A 345 -28.78 -11.84 16.67
C ILE A 345 -29.65 -11.81 17.92
N SER A 346 -29.46 -10.82 18.79
CA SER A 346 -30.32 -10.64 19.97
C SER A 346 -31.76 -10.44 19.56
N GLY A 347 -32.03 -9.59 18.55
CA GLY A 347 -33.37 -9.37 18.02
C GLY A 347 -34.00 -10.62 17.42
N TRP A 348 -33.25 -11.43 16.66
CA TRP A 348 -33.76 -12.69 16.12
C TRP A 348 -34.05 -13.71 17.23
N ILE A 349 -33.13 -13.83 18.20
CA ILE A 349 -33.33 -14.70 19.36
C ILE A 349 -34.57 -14.22 20.12
N GLU A 350 -34.65 -12.96 20.53
CA GLU A 350 -35.78 -12.40 21.29
C GLU A 350 -37.13 -12.67 20.62
N ASN A 351 -37.22 -12.51 19.30
CA ASN A 351 -38.47 -12.60 18.54
C ASN A 351 -38.92 -14.02 18.16
N ASN A 352 -38.10 -15.07 18.34
CA ASN A 352 -38.46 -16.44 17.98
C ASN A 352 -38.60 -17.36 19.21
N ASP A 353 -39.63 -18.19 19.27
CA ASP A 353 -39.74 -19.16 20.39
C ASP A 353 -38.65 -20.25 20.33
N ILE A 354 -38.38 -20.90 21.46
CA ILE A 354 -37.27 -21.85 21.58
C ILE A 354 -37.43 -23.10 20.68
N ASN A 355 -38.66 -23.47 20.31
CA ASN A 355 -38.90 -24.59 19.40
C ASN A 355 -38.58 -24.19 17.96
N THR A 356 -38.91 -22.96 17.57
CA THR A 356 -38.53 -22.37 16.28
C THR A 356 -37.01 -22.29 16.14
N ILE A 357 -36.32 -21.80 17.18
CA ILE A 357 -34.85 -21.77 17.22
C ILE A 357 -34.25 -23.19 17.15
N SER A 358 -34.80 -24.14 17.91
CA SER A 358 -34.36 -25.55 17.91
C SER A 358 -34.52 -26.23 16.56
N ASN A 359 -35.64 -26.02 15.87
CA ASN A 359 -35.88 -26.58 14.56
C ASN A 359 -34.93 -25.99 13.51
N ASN A 360 -34.61 -24.70 13.60
CA ASN A 360 -33.63 -24.06 12.72
C ASN A 360 -32.21 -24.55 13.01
N LEU A 361 -31.80 -24.68 14.27
CA LEU A 361 -30.51 -25.25 14.65
C LEU A 361 -30.35 -26.71 14.22
N LYS A 362 -31.41 -27.52 14.23
CA LYS A 362 -31.38 -28.89 13.71
C LYS A 362 -31.20 -28.92 12.19
N LYS A 363 -31.88 -28.05 11.44
CA LYS A 363 -31.71 -27.92 9.99
C LYS A 363 -30.27 -27.51 9.63
N ILE A 364 -29.73 -26.54 10.37
CA ILE A 364 -28.34 -26.10 10.25
C ILE A 364 -27.40 -27.25 10.62
N GLY A 365 -27.66 -27.96 11.71
CA GLY A 365 -26.83 -29.08 12.17
C GLY A 365 -26.70 -30.21 11.14
N THR A 366 -27.76 -30.53 10.40
CA THR A 366 -27.68 -31.48 9.27
C THR A 366 -26.78 -30.99 8.15
N TYR A 367 -26.77 -29.68 7.90
CA TYR A 367 -25.95 -29.07 6.83
C TYR A 367 -24.46 -29.02 7.20
N TYR A 368 -24.15 -28.91 8.49
CA TYR A 368 -22.78 -28.75 9.02
C TYR A 368 -22.26 -29.98 9.79
N ASN A 369 -22.93 -31.12 9.70
CA ASN A 369 -22.60 -32.34 10.46
C ASN A 369 -22.45 -32.11 11.98
N LEU A 370 -23.22 -31.17 12.55
CA LEU A 370 -23.26 -30.99 13.99
C LEU A 370 -23.96 -32.19 14.62
N ASN A 371 -23.30 -32.79 15.60
CA ASN A 371 -23.92 -33.87 16.34
C ASN A 371 -25.00 -33.28 17.27
N GLN A 372 -25.89 -34.14 17.77
CA GLN A 372 -27.00 -33.70 18.62
C GLN A 372 -26.53 -33.01 19.92
N ASN A 373 -25.32 -33.31 20.39
CA ASN A 373 -24.75 -32.70 21.59
C ASN A 373 -24.41 -31.22 21.37
N ASP A 374 -23.82 -30.88 20.22
CA ASP A 374 -23.47 -29.50 19.87
C ASP A 374 -24.72 -28.62 19.73
N ILE A 375 -25.77 -29.17 19.10
CA ILE A 375 -27.08 -28.52 18.99
C ILE A 375 -27.70 -28.29 20.36
N ASN A 376 -27.55 -29.24 21.29
CA ASN A 376 -28.09 -29.12 22.64
C ASN A 376 -27.35 -28.04 23.45
N ILE A 377 -26.01 -27.95 23.34
CA ILE A 377 -25.20 -26.93 24.00
C ILE A 377 -25.62 -25.52 23.55
N LEU A 378 -25.79 -25.33 22.24
CA LEU A 378 -26.26 -24.06 21.67
C LEU A 378 -27.66 -23.70 22.17
N LEU A 379 -28.56 -24.68 22.24
CA LEU A 379 -29.90 -24.47 22.77
C LEU A 379 -29.93 -24.12 24.25
N GLU A 380 -29.03 -24.68 25.07
CA GLU A 380 -28.92 -24.30 26.47
C GLU A 380 -28.41 -22.88 26.65
N GLY A 381 -27.41 -22.46 25.85
CA GLY A 381 -26.94 -21.07 25.82
C GLY A 381 -28.08 -20.09 25.50
N ILE A 382 -28.87 -20.39 24.46
CA ILE A 382 -30.00 -19.54 24.04
C ILE A 382 -31.14 -19.55 25.08
N LYS A 383 -31.41 -20.69 25.73
CA LYS A 383 -32.39 -20.76 26.84
C LYS A 383 -31.96 -19.90 28.02
N SER A 384 -30.67 -19.95 28.36
CA SER A 384 -30.08 -19.13 29.42
C SER A 384 -30.14 -17.63 29.07
N TYR A 385 -29.97 -17.29 27.80
CA TYR A 385 -30.10 -15.91 27.30
C TYR A 385 -31.54 -15.39 27.38
N LYS A 386 -32.53 -16.15 26.86
CA LYS A 386 -33.95 -15.75 26.89
C LYS A 386 -34.56 -15.68 28.28
N ASN A 387 -34.02 -16.44 29.22
CA ASN A 387 -34.51 -16.48 30.58
C ASN A 387 -33.31 -16.62 31.53
N PRO A 388 -32.70 -15.50 31.96
CA PRO A 388 -31.52 -15.48 32.83
C PRO A 388 -31.74 -16.23 34.16
N LEU A 389 -33.01 -16.46 34.53
CA LEU A 389 -33.43 -17.17 35.73
C LEU A 389 -33.79 -18.65 35.48
N ALA A 390 -33.89 -19.10 34.23
CA ALA A 390 -34.22 -20.50 33.92
C ALA A 390 -33.07 -21.48 34.21
N GLY A 391 -31.82 -21.00 34.28
CA GLY A 391 -30.66 -21.78 34.71
C GLY A 391 -30.48 -21.87 36.23
N LEU A 392 -31.24 -21.11 37.02
CA LEU A 392 -31.07 -21.03 38.48
C LEU A 392 -32.18 -21.77 39.25
N LYS A 393 -32.37 -23.05 38.93
CA LYS A 393 -32.93 -23.98 39.92
C LYS A 393 -31.80 -24.55 40.77
N GLY A 394 -31.50 -23.86 41.88
CA GLY A 394 -30.93 -24.53 43.05
C GLY A 394 -29.56 -24.09 43.55
N LYS A 395 -29.12 -22.85 43.34
CA LYS A 395 -28.18 -22.14 44.23
C LYS A 395 -28.10 -20.66 43.83
N LYS A 396 -28.13 -19.76 44.81
CA LYS A 396 -27.84 -18.34 44.57
C LYS A 396 -26.34 -18.22 44.22
N PRO A 397 -25.96 -17.65 43.07
CA PRO A 397 -24.57 -17.38 42.78
C PRO A 397 -24.00 -16.40 43.81
N SER A 398 -22.74 -16.59 44.16
CA SER A 398 -21.99 -15.67 44.99
C SER A 398 -21.76 -14.36 44.25
N LYS A 399 -21.55 -13.28 45.01
CA LYS A 399 -21.23 -11.96 44.45
C LYS A 399 -19.99 -12.01 43.53
N GLN A 400 -19.05 -12.92 43.79
CA GLN A 400 -17.84 -13.07 42.99
C GLN A 400 -18.14 -13.73 41.63
N GLU A 401 -18.98 -14.77 41.58
CA GLU A 401 -19.37 -15.42 40.31
C GLU A 401 -20.16 -14.48 39.39
N VAL A 402 -20.89 -13.51 39.96
CA VAL A 402 -21.56 -12.46 39.19
C VAL A 402 -20.54 -11.45 38.64
N LEU A 403 -19.52 -11.11 39.42
CA LEU A 403 -18.46 -10.18 38.99
C LEU A 403 -17.55 -10.81 37.94
N ASP A 404 -17.17 -12.08 38.11
CA ASP A 404 -16.35 -12.83 37.16
C ASP A 404 -17.08 -13.02 35.82
N PHE A 405 -18.42 -13.14 35.82
CA PHE A 405 -19.23 -13.14 34.60
C PHE A 405 -19.22 -11.80 33.88
N PHE A 406 -19.26 -10.68 34.61
CA PHE A 406 -19.17 -9.34 34.01
C PHE A 406 -17.75 -9.05 33.50
N ASP A 407 -16.70 -9.46 34.22
CA ASP A 407 -15.32 -9.30 33.77
C ASP A 407 -15.06 -10.11 32.47
N LEU A 408 -15.58 -11.35 32.38
CA LEU A 408 -15.52 -12.14 31.14
C LEU A 408 -16.36 -11.56 29.99
N PHE A 409 -17.44 -10.83 30.30
CA PHE A 409 -18.31 -10.20 29.31
C PHE A 409 -17.72 -8.88 28.77
N PHE A 410 -16.98 -8.15 29.61
CA PHE A 410 -16.32 -6.88 29.25
C PHE A 410 -14.92 -7.07 28.67
N GLU A 411 -14.15 -8.10 29.06
CA GLU A 411 -12.86 -8.43 28.44
C GLU A 411 -13.01 -8.93 26.98
N ASN A 412 -14.18 -9.48 26.62
CA ASN A 412 -14.45 -9.98 25.27
C ASN A 412 -15.19 -8.99 24.35
N ASN A 413 -15.50 -7.77 24.81
CA ASN A 413 -16.16 -6.74 24.01
C ASN A 413 -15.46 -5.39 24.14
N GLN A 414 -14.14 -5.36 23.95
CA GLN A 414 -13.46 -4.11 23.66
C GLN A 414 -13.71 -3.72 22.20
N GLY A 415 -14.69 -2.86 22.01
CA GLY A 415 -14.76 -2.01 20.83
C GLY A 415 -16.10 -1.97 20.11
N PHE A 416 -17.20 -1.65 20.78
CA PHE A 416 -18.38 -1.09 20.10
C PHE A 416 -19.19 -0.22 21.07
N TYR A 417 -19.10 1.10 20.91
CA TYR A 417 -20.13 2.02 21.37
C TYR A 417 -20.32 3.08 20.29
N ASP A 418 -21.40 2.94 19.53
CA ASP A 418 -21.98 4.03 18.76
C ASP A 418 -22.81 4.89 19.74
N THR A 419 -22.62 6.20 19.66
CA THR A 419 -23.09 7.16 20.66
C THR A 419 -24.32 7.90 20.17
N GLU A 420 -25.50 7.49 20.65
CA GLU A 420 -26.65 8.38 20.70
C GLU A 420 -27.28 8.45 22.11
N TYR A 421 -27.33 9.69 22.62
CA TYR A 421 -28.02 10.19 23.82
C TYR A 421 -27.51 9.83 25.22
N VAL A 422 -26.67 10.71 25.79
CA VAL A 422 -26.58 10.88 27.26
C VAL A 422 -27.18 12.23 27.67
N LYS A 423 -28.26 12.20 28.46
CA LYS A 423 -28.83 13.38 29.14
C LYS A 423 -28.20 13.53 30.52
N CYS A 424 -27.30 14.50 30.69
CA CYS A 424 -26.67 14.76 31.99
C CYS A 424 -27.66 15.41 32.98
N THR A 425 -27.69 14.91 34.22
CA THR A 425 -28.42 15.50 35.35
C THR A 425 -27.47 15.87 36.48
N TYR A 426 -27.65 17.03 37.10
CA TYR A 426 -26.92 17.47 38.31
C TYR A 426 -27.93 17.61 39.47
N ASN A 427 -27.69 16.95 40.60
CA ASN A 427 -28.65 16.85 41.72
C ASN A 427 -30.09 16.47 41.29
N GLY A 428 -30.23 15.57 40.32
CA GLY A 428 -31.53 15.10 39.82
C GLY A 428 -32.27 16.07 38.89
N LYS A 429 -31.68 17.22 38.54
CA LYS A 429 -32.26 18.19 37.59
C LYS A 429 -31.50 18.13 36.26
N LYS A 430 -32.24 18.23 35.14
CA LYS A 430 -31.66 18.26 33.78
C LYS A 430 -31.19 19.67 33.45
N TYR A 431 -30.02 19.78 32.83
CA TYR A 431 -29.43 21.06 32.44
C TYR A 431 -29.02 21.03 30.97
N THR A 432 -29.15 22.19 30.32
CA THR A 432 -28.62 22.46 28.99
C THR A 432 -27.12 22.76 29.05
N LYS A 433 -26.41 22.63 27.91
CA LYS A 433 -24.97 22.93 27.77
C LYS A 433 -24.61 24.31 28.34
N SER A 434 -25.43 25.32 28.04
CA SER A 434 -25.24 26.70 28.48
C SER A 434 -25.40 26.89 30.00
N GLU A 435 -26.29 26.12 30.63
CA GLU A 435 -26.52 26.18 32.08
C GLU A 435 -25.37 25.53 32.85
N LEU A 436 -24.82 24.42 32.35
CA LEU A 436 -23.66 23.75 32.96
C LEU A 436 -22.41 24.65 32.91
N ILE A 437 -22.19 25.35 31.79
CA ILE A 437 -21.09 26.31 31.65
C ILE A 437 -21.23 27.46 32.67
N ASN A 438 -22.45 27.97 32.88
CA ASN A 438 -22.69 29.04 33.86
C ASN A 438 -22.57 28.57 35.32
N ILE A 439 -22.90 27.31 35.62
CA ILE A 439 -22.66 26.71 36.94
C ILE A 439 -21.15 26.57 37.19
N ALA A 440 -20.39 26.08 36.21
CA ALA A 440 -18.94 25.95 36.31
C ALA A 440 -18.25 27.30 36.58
N LYS A 441 -18.67 28.36 35.87
CA LYS A 441 -18.17 29.74 36.08
C LYS A 441 -18.49 30.31 37.47
N LYS A 442 -19.55 29.84 38.13
CA LYS A 442 -19.92 30.27 39.50
C LYS A 442 -19.14 29.54 40.59
N ILE A 443 -18.67 28.32 40.34
CA ILE A 443 -18.01 27.47 41.35
C ILE A 443 -16.52 27.81 41.51
N SER A 444 -15.88 28.45 40.53
CA SER A 444 -14.48 28.88 40.64
C SER A 444 -14.29 30.32 40.14
N PRO A 445 -14.29 31.33 41.03
CA PRO A 445 -14.22 32.73 40.64
C PRO A 445 -12.79 33.29 40.47
N ASP A 446 -11.72 32.52 40.67
CA ASP A 446 -10.35 33.08 40.69
C ASP A 446 -9.27 32.08 40.19
N PRO A 447 -8.52 32.35 39.09
CA PRO A 447 -7.65 31.37 38.45
C PRO A 447 -6.15 31.49 38.81
N LEU A 448 -5.77 32.13 39.92
CA LEU A 448 -4.35 32.34 40.26
C LEU A 448 -4.03 32.04 41.73
N GLY A 449 -3.81 30.75 42.03
CA GLY A 449 -3.25 30.30 43.31
C GLY A 449 -2.44 29.01 43.08
N TYR A 450 -1.13 29.15 42.94
CA TYR A 450 -0.17 28.12 42.55
C TYR A 450 0.37 27.39 43.78
N ASP A 451 0.36 26.05 43.78
CA ASP A 451 1.25 25.25 44.64
C ASP A 451 1.96 24.16 43.80
N GLY A 452 3.22 24.45 43.47
CA GLY A 452 4.34 23.53 43.59
C GLY A 452 4.52 22.37 42.63
N ASN A 453 3.52 21.51 42.37
CA ASN A 453 3.82 20.15 41.87
C ASN A 453 2.85 19.53 40.85
N LEU A 454 2.06 20.33 40.12
CA LEU A 454 1.24 19.82 39.01
C LEU A 454 1.45 20.62 37.72
N ARG A 455 1.64 19.89 36.61
CA ARG A 455 1.81 20.44 35.24
C ARG A 455 0.69 21.45 34.95
N LYS A 456 1.07 22.59 34.35
CA LYS A 456 0.24 23.72 33.88
C LYS A 456 -1.24 23.36 33.71
N TRP A 457 -2.09 23.93 34.56
CA TRP A 457 -3.53 23.91 34.40
C TRP A 457 -3.90 24.74 33.16
N ARG A 458 -4.63 24.15 32.21
CA ARG A 458 -5.19 24.87 31.07
C ARG A 458 -6.69 25.13 31.35
N PRO A 459 -7.19 26.35 31.11
CA PRO A 459 -8.56 26.76 31.46
C PRO A 459 -9.67 26.10 30.60
N ASP A 460 -9.29 25.26 29.64
CA ASP A 460 -10.16 24.50 28.74
C ASP A 460 -10.54 23.10 29.29
N ARG A 461 -10.06 22.74 30.49
CA ARG A 461 -10.33 21.43 31.12
C ARG A 461 -11.34 21.54 32.24
N ILE A 462 -12.55 21.00 32.02
CA ILE A 462 -13.62 20.97 33.01
C ILE A 462 -13.51 19.67 33.81
N PRO A 463 -13.38 19.71 35.15
CA PRO A 463 -13.42 18.51 35.97
C PRO A 463 -14.86 18.00 36.07
N CYS A 464 -15.08 16.75 35.67
CA CYS A 464 -16.36 16.07 35.86
C CYS A 464 -16.25 15.11 37.05
N LYS A 465 -17.27 15.09 37.90
CA LYS A 465 -17.37 14.19 39.06
C LYS A 465 -18.44 13.13 38.79
N CYS A 466 -18.02 11.88 38.64
CA CYS A 466 -18.89 10.71 38.60
C CYS A 466 -18.67 9.90 39.88
N GLY A 467 -19.67 9.87 40.76
CA GLY A 467 -19.52 9.28 42.09
C GLY A 467 -18.47 10.03 42.93
N ASP A 468 -17.57 9.30 43.59
CA ASP A 468 -16.53 9.87 44.47
C ASP A 468 -15.18 10.17 43.77
N ARG A 469 -15.11 10.06 42.43
CA ARG A 469 -13.87 10.29 41.67
C ARG A 469 -13.97 11.49 40.72
N TYR A 470 -12.81 12.10 40.45
CA TYR A 470 -12.66 13.24 39.54
C TYR A 470 -11.91 12.81 38.28
N PHE A 471 -12.44 13.18 37.12
CA PHE A 471 -11.81 12.95 35.83
C PHE A 471 -11.51 14.29 35.13
N ILE A 472 -10.42 14.35 34.37
CA ILE A 472 -10.02 15.52 33.59
C ILE A 472 -9.99 15.12 32.12
N HIS A 473 -10.85 15.74 31.30
CA HIS A 473 -10.84 15.54 29.85
C HIS A 473 -10.36 16.81 29.12
N SER A 474 -9.67 16.62 27.99
CA SER A 474 -9.39 17.67 27.01
C SER A 474 -10.31 17.42 25.80
N PRO A 475 -11.05 18.41 25.29
CA PRO A 475 -11.74 18.26 24.01
C PRO A 475 -10.73 18.32 22.86
N ILE A 476 -10.93 17.50 21.82
CA ILE A 476 -10.07 17.47 20.63
C ILE A 476 -10.60 18.43 19.54
N ARG A 477 -11.92 18.76 19.52
CA ARG A 477 -12.53 19.79 18.66
C ARG A 477 -13.73 20.52 19.34
N GLU A 478 -14.14 21.68 18.81
CA GLU A 478 -15.23 22.53 19.34
C GLU A 478 -16.63 21.86 19.28
N ASP A 479 -16.77 20.80 18.48
CA ASP A 479 -18.06 20.21 18.11
C ASP A 479 -18.35 18.88 18.81
N ASP A 480 -17.41 18.34 19.58
CA ASP A 480 -17.59 17.04 20.26
C ASP A 480 -18.50 17.16 21.50
N PRO A 481 -19.49 16.27 21.68
CA PRO A 481 -20.21 16.15 22.93
C PRO A 481 -19.27 15.58 24.01
N PHE A 482 -19.25 16.23 25.18
CA PHE A 482 -18.52 15.73 26.35
C PHE A 482 -19.16 14.43 26.85
N ILE A 483 -18.48 13.30 26.63
CA ILE A 483 -18.83 12.01 27.22
C ILE A 483 -17.95 11.82 28.45
N CYS A 484 -18.58 11.63 29.61
CA CYS A 484 -17.88 11.18 30.81
C CYS A 484 -17.99 9.66 30.86
N TYR A 485 -16.85 8.98 30.91
CA TYR A 485 -16.78 7.55 31.25
C TYR A 485 -16.95 7.34 32.76
#